data_AF-A0A3M1FEL3-F1
#
_entry.id   AF-A0A3M1FEL3-F1
#
_cell.length_a   1.000
_cell.length_b   1.000
_cell.length_c   1.000
_cell.angle_alpha   90.00
_cell.angle_beta   90.00
_cell.angle_gamma   90.00
#
_symmetry.space_group_name_H-M   'P 1'
#
loop_
_entity.id
_entity.type
_entity.pdbx_description
1 polymer ?
#
loop_
_entity_poly.entity_id
_entity_poly.type
_entity_poly.pdbx_seq_one_letter_code
_entity_poly.pdbx_strand_id
1 'polypeptide(L)'
;AMNNPVEKGELRILNQFTEQFTVNELAERVQRAGKAVGLDVQIDHLDNPRKEAEDHYYNAKHSGLLELGLKPHYMTDEVLVEMLKQVMRYKDRIDTRKILPRVRWK
;
A
#
# COMPACT_ATOMS: atom_id res chain seq x y z
N ALA A 1 11.00 -9.83 15.33
CA ALA A 1 10.21 -11.01 15.77
C ALA A 1 11.10 -12.22 16.06
N MET A 2 11.96 -12.66 15.13
CA MET A 2 12.86 -13.81 15.36
C MET A 2 13.77 -13.64 16.59
N ASN A 3 14.31 -12.44 16.81
CA ASN A 3 15.14 -12.13 17.97
C ASN A 3 14.35 -11.98 19.29
N ASN A 4 13.03 -12.05 19.23
CA ASN A 4 12.13 -11.98 20.39
C ASN A 4 11.15 -13.17 20.31
N PRO A 5 11.63 -14.42 20.44
CA PRO A 5 10.77 -15.61 20.35
C PRO A 5 9.72 -15.60 21.47
N VAL A 6 8.63 -16.34 21.24
CA VAL A 6 7.58 -16.55 22.24
C VAL A 6 7.90 -17.78 23.07
N GLU A 7 7.30 -17.86 24.25
CA GLU A 7 7.48 -19.01 25.12
C GLU A 7 6.77 -20.26 24.56
N LYS A 8 7.19 -21.44 25.03
CA LYS A 8 6.56 -22.70 24.61
C LYS A 8 5.07 -22.70 24.96
N GLY A 9 4.23 -22.94 23.95
CA GLY A 9 2.78 -22.98 24.10
C GLY A 9 2.09 -21.62 23.93
N GLU A 10 2.84 -20.54 23.70
CA GLU A 10 2.28 -19.23 23.40
C GLU A 10 2.07 -19.06 21.89
N LEU A 11 0.89 -18.54 21.52
CA LEU A 11 0.59 -18.07 20.16
C LEU A 11 0.48 -16.54 20.17
N ARG A 12 1.51 -15.87 19.65
CA ARG A 12 1.51 -14.41 19.47
C ARG A 12 1.03 -14.05 18.07
N ILE A 13 0.02 -13.19 17.99
CA ILE A 13 -0.50 -12.63 16.73
C ILE A 13 -0.15 -11.14 16.69
N LEU A 14 0.46 -10.71 15.59
CA LEU A 14 0.89 -9.33 15.39
C LEU A 14 0.30 -8.81 14.07
N ASN A 15 -0.35 -7.66 14.14
CA ASN A 15 -0.75 -6.93 12.94
C ASN A 15 0.48 -6.21 12.37
N GLN A 16 0.92 -6.64 11.19
CA GLN A 16 2.14 -6.12 10.56
C GLN A 16 1.81 -5.10 9.47
N PHE A 17 1.62 -3.86 9.89
CA PHE A 17 1.60 -2.67 9.04
C PHE A 17 1.96 -1.45 9.89
N THR A 18 2.31 -0.33 9.25
CA THR A 18 2.72 0.90 9.92
C THR A 18 1.71 2.03 9.82
N GLU A 19 0.95 2.05 8.72
CA GLU A 19 0.00 3.11 8.38
C GLU A 19 -1.25 2.49 7.74
N GLN A 20 -2.37 3.20 7.81
CA GLN A 20 -3.61 2.87 7.12
C GLN A 20 -3.90 3.95 6.10
N PHE A 21 -4.30 3.53 4.91
CA PHE A 21 -4.71 4.42 3.83
C PHE A 21 -5.95 3.86 3.15
N THR A 22 -6.87 4.75 2.79
CA THR A 22 -7.90 4.48 1.80
C THR A 22 -7.31 4.40 0.40
N VAL A 23 -8.05 3.80 -0.54
CA VAL A 23 -7.64 3.79 -1.96
C VAL A 23 -7.54 5.21 -2.52
N ASN A 24 -8.41 6.12 -2.10
CA ASN A 24 -8.41 7.51 -2.51
C ASN A 24 -7.15 8.25 -2.04
N GLU A 25 -6.77 8.09 -0.77
CA GLU A 25 -5.54 8.69 -0.24
C GLU A 25 -4.29 8.21 -0.99
N LEU A 26 -4.24 6.92 -1.35
CA LEU A 26 -3.15 6.39 -2.17
C LEU A 26 -3.14 7.00 -3.57
N ALA A 27 -4.30 7.10 -4.23
CA ALA A 27 -4.42 7.68 -5.56
C ALA A 27 -3.95 9.15 -5.57
N GLU A 28 -4.37 9.95 -4.60
CA GLU A 28 -3.96 11.35 -4.46
C GLU A 28 -2.46 11.49 -4.15
N ARG A 29 -1.91 10.65 -3.27
CA ARG A 29 -0.46 10.63 -2.96
C ARG A 29 0.36 10.32 -4.19
N VAL A 30 -0.03 9.30 -4.96
CA VAL A 30 0.64 8.94 -6.22
C VAL A 30 0.50 10.05 -7.26
N GLN A 31 -0.66 10.70 -7.37
CA GLN A 31 -0.85 11.84 -8.27
C GLN A 31 0.10 13.00 -7.93
N ARG A 32 0.21 13.35 -6.63
CA ARG A 32 1.15 14.39 -6.17
C ARG A 32 2.60 14.04 -6.47
N ALA A 33 3.03 12.81 -6.16
CA ALA A 33 4.38 12.34 -6.46
C ALA A 33 4.66 12.28 -7.97
N GLY A 34 3.66 11.89 -8.77
CA GLY A 34 3.69 11.88 -10.23
C GLY A 34 3.99 13.25 -10.82
N LYS A 35 3.32 14.29 -10.31
CA LYS A 35 3.57 15.67 -10.70
C LYS A 35 5.03 16.09 -10.47
N ALA A 36 5.64 15.67 -9.36
CA ALA A 36 7.03 15.97 -9.03
C ALA A 36 8.05 15.31 -9.99
N VAL A 37 7.64 14.26 -10.72
CA VAL A 37 8.46 13.59 -11.75
C VAL A 37 8.00 13.90 -13.18
N GLY A 38 7.14 14.91 -13.36
CA GLY A 38 6.68 15.35 -14.68
C GLY A 38 5.63 14.43 -15.33
N LEU A 39 4.92 13.63 -14.53
CA LEU A 39 3.80 12.80 -14.99
C LEU A 39 2.48 13.52 -14.73
N ASP A 40 1.61 13.53 -15.73
CA ASP A 40 0.21 13.94 -15.60
C ASP A 40 -0.65 12.73 -15.22
N VAL A 41 -0.72 12.43 -13.92
CA VAL A 41 -1.43 11.26 -13.40
C VAL A 41 -2.92 11.58 -13.26
N GLN A 42 -3.75 10.83 -14.00
CA GLN A 42 -5.20 10.90 -13.92
C GLN A 42 -5.74 9.83 -12.95
N ILE A 43 -6.75 10.20 -12.16
CA ILE A 43 -7.46 9.28 -11.27
C ILE A 43 -8.78 8.92 -11.95
N ASP A 44 -9.02 7.62 -12.11
CA ASP A 44 -10.22 7.08 -12.74
C ASP A 44 -10.94 6.12 -11.78
N HIS A 45 -12.26 6.00 -11.92
CA HIS A 45 -13.11 5.16 -11.07
C HIS A 45 -13.64 3.99 -11.89
N LEU A 46 -13.28 2.77 -11.50
CA LEU A 46 -13.68 1.55 -12.19
C LEU A 46 -14.81 0.86 -11.43
N ASP A 47 -15.72 0.22 -12.16
CA ASP A 47 -16.69 -0.71 -11.57
C ASP A 47 -15.95 -1.74 -10.73
N ASN A 48 -16.27 -1.78 -9.44
CA ASN A 48 -15.57 -2.65 -8.50
C ASN A 48 -15.84 -4.14 -8.86
N PRO A 49 -14.80 -4.90 -9.22
CA PRO A 49 -14.96 -6.31 -9.54
C PRO A 49 -15.08 -7.18 -8.29
N ARG A 50 -14.97 -6.61 -7.08
CA ARG A 50 -14.98 -7.32 -5.80
C ARG A 50 -16.29 -7.07 -5.05
N LYS A 51 -16.56 -7.93 -4.08
CA LYS A 51 -17.67 -7.77 -3.13
C LYS A 51 -17.11 -7.38 -1.78
N GLU A 52 -16.93 -6.08 -1.58
CA GLU A 52 -16.36 -5.49 -0.36
C GLU A 52 -17.03 -4.15 -0.03
N ALA A 53 -16.89 -3.68 1.21
CA ALA A 53 -17.42 -2.38 1.61
C ALA A 53 -16.48 -1.26 1.12
N GLU A 54 -16.96 -0.43 0.20
CA GLU A 54 -16.18 0.70 -0.34
C GLU A 54 -16.04 1.85 0.66
N ASP A 55 -16.95 1.92 1.62
CA ASP A 55 -16.88 2.80 2.78
C ASP A 55 -17.15 1.97 4.05
N HIS A 56 -16.20 1.99 4.97
CA HIS A 56 -16.30 1.30 6.24
C HIS A 56 -15.36 1.90 7.29
N TYR A 57 -15.75 1.80 8.55
CA TYR A 57 -14.86 2.14 9.66
C TYR A 57 -13.67 1.20 9.70
N TYR A 58 -12.47 1.77 9.78
CA TYR A 58 -11.24 1.00 9.88
C TYR A 58 -10.29 1.64 10.91
N ASN A 59 -9.94 0.89 11.95
CA ASN A 59 -9.01 1.31 13.01
C ASN A 59 -8.32 0.08 13.62
N ALA A 60 -7.53 -0.62 12.80
CA ALA A 60 -6.81 -1.81 13.25
C ALA A 60 -5.62 -1.43 14.16
N LYS A 61 -5.50 -2.08 15.33
CA LYS A 61 -4.37 -1.87 16.26
C LYS A 61 -3.09 -2.56 15.74
N HIS A 62 -1.93 -1.91 15.83
CA HIS A 62 -0.65 -2.43 15.31
C HIS A 62 0.57 -2.13 16.20
N SER A 63 0.39 -2.03 17.53
CA SER A 63 1.47 -1.66 18.46
C SER A 63 2.50 -2.76 18.69
N GLY A 64 2.14 -4.04 18.55
CA GLY A 64 2.99 -5.15 19.00
C GLY A 64 4.37 -5.22 18.33
N LEU A 65 4.52 -4.83 17.05
CA LEU A 65 5.85 -4.77 16.42
C LEU A 65 6.65 -3.54 16.85
N LEU A 66 5.99 -2.41 17.14
CA LEU A 66 6.62 -1.20 17.67
C LEU A 66 7.20 -1.46 19.05
N GLU A 67 6.45 -2.17 19.90
CA GLU A 67 6.89 -2.61 21.23
C GLU A 67 8.10 -3.56 21.15
N LEU A 68 8.22 -4.35 20.09
CA LEU A 68 9.38 -5.20 19.81
C LEU A 68 10.56 -4.45 19.15
N GLY A 69 10.49 -3.12 19.06
CA GLY A 69 11.56 -2.26 18.56
C GLY A 69 11.55 -1.96 17.07
N LEU A 70 10.43 -2.19 16.37
CA LEU A 70 10.28 -1.76 14.98
C LEU A 70 10.47 -0.25 14.88
N LYS A 71 11.38 0.17 13.99
CA LYS A 71 11.53 1.57 13.56
C LYS A 71 10.86 1.69 12.19
N PRO A 72 9.61 2.21 12.13
CA PRO A 72 8.86 2.25 10.88
C PRO A 72 9.50 3.25 9.91
N HIS A 73 9.41 2.94 8.62
CA HIS A 73 9.64 3.89 7.54
C HIS A 73 8.27 4.24 6.98
N TYR A 74 7.81 5.45 7.25
CA TYR A 74 6.50 5.90 6.80
C TYR A 74 6.51 6.25 5.32
N MET A 75 5.34 6.21 4.69
CA MET A 75 5.17 6.63 3.31
C MET A 75 5.28 8.16 3.21
N THR A 76 6.41 8.62 2.68
CA THR A 76 6.63 10.03 2.35
C THR A 76 6.54 10.27 0.84
N ASP A 77 6.34 11.52 0.45
CA ASP A 77 6.32 11.90 -0.96
C ASP A 77 7.66 11.58 -1.65
N GLU A 78 8.78 11.71 -0.95
CA GLU A 78 10.12 11.36 -1.46
C GLU A 78 10.23 9.87 -1.77
N VAL A 79 9.71 8.99 -0.90
CA VAL A 79 9.69 7.55 -1.14
C VAL A 79 8.89 7.24 -2.40
N LEU A 80 7.72 7.86 -2.56
CA LEU A 80 6.88 7.68 -3.75
C LEU A 80 7.56 8.19 -5.02
N VAL A 81 8.22 9.34 -4.97
CA VAL A 81 8.99 9.90 -6.09
C VAL A 81 10.12 8.95 -6.51
N GLU A 82 10.88 8.41 -5.55
CA GLU A 82 11.95 7.46 -5.86
C GLU A 82 11.42 6.14 -6.44
N MET A 83 10.29 5.64 -5.93
CA MET A 83 9.61 4.49 -6.53
C MET A 83 9.17 4.77 -7.97
N LEU A 84 8.57 5.93 -8.24
CA LEU A 84 8.13 6.31 -9.59
C LEU A 84 9.31 6.44 -10.55
N LYS A 85 10.42 7.07 -10.13
CA LYS A 85 11.66 7.13 -10.93
C LYS A 85 12.17 5.74 -11.27
N GLN A 86 12.14 4.82 -10.31
CA GLN A 86 12.55 3.43 -10.54
C GLN A 86 11.63 2.72 -11.55
N VAL A 87 10.31 2.89 -11.45
CA VAL A 87 9.34 2.32 -12.41
C VAL A 87 9.55 2.90 -13.81
N MET A 88 9.75 4.22 -13.92
CA MET A 88 9.95 4.91 -15.20
C MET A 88 11.15 4.37 -15.99
N ARG A 89 12.22 3.94 -15.32
CA ARG A 89 13.39 3.30 -15.96
C ARG A 89 13.03 2.03 -16.74
N TYR A 90 11.93 1.37 -16.38
CA TYR A 90 11.47 0.12 -16.97
C TYR A 90 10.10 0.25 -17.63
N LYS A 91 9.63 1.48 -17.93
CA LYS A 91 8.30 1.73 -18.49
C LYS A 91 8.00 0.90 -19.76
N ASP A 92 9.01 0.66 -20.58
CA ASP A 92 8.87 -0.07 -21.85
C ASP A 92 8.61 -1.57 -21.64
N ARG A 93 8.80 -2.08 -20.41
CA ARG A 93 8.51 -3.46 -20.01
C ARG A 93 7.10 -3.64 -19.46
N ILE A 94 6.32 -2.55 -19.33
CA ILE A 94 4.97 -2.59 -18.77
C ILE A 94 4.00 -3.11 -19.84
N ASP A 95 3.44 -4.30 -19.60
CA ASP A 95 2.35 -4.84 -20.42
C ASP A 95 1.01 -4.24 -19.94
N THR A 96 0.57 -3.17 -20.61
CA THR A 96 -0.64 -2.40 -20.24
C THR A 96 -1.92 -3.25 -20.24
N ARG A 97 -1.95 -4.34 -21.01
CA ARG A 97 -3.08 -5.28 -21.04
C ARG A 97 -3.31 -5.96 -19.69
N LYS A 98 -2.32 -5.96 -18.79
CA LYS A 98 -2.37 -6.62 -17.48
C LYS A 98 -2.80 -5.70 -16.33
N ILE A 99 -3.00 -4.41 -16.58
CA ILE A 99 -3.31 -3.42 -15.53
C ILE A 99 -4.75 -3.57 -15.05
N LEU A 100 -5.73 -3.66 -15.97
CA LEU A 100 -7.14 -3.71 -15.62
C LEU A 100 -7.54 -5.08 -15.04
N PRO A 101 -8.40 -5.12 -14.00
CA PRO A 101 -8.89 -6.36 -13.42
C PRO A 101 -9.77 -7.11 -14.42
N ARG A 102 -9.60 -8.44 -14.50
CA ARG A 102 -10.31 -9.31 -15.47
C ARG A 102 -11.24 -10.34 -14.83
N VAL A 103 -11.25 -10.42 -13.51
CA VAL A 103 -12.02 -11.40 -12.73
C VAL A 103 -12.97 -10.64 -11.84
N ARG A 104 -14.26 -11.00 -11.90
CA ARG A 104 -15.33 -10.42 -11.08
C ARG A 104 -15.86 -11.44 -10.09
N TRP A 105 -16.00 -11.03 -8.83
CA TRP A 105 -16.75 -11.75 -7.81
C TRP A 105 -18.26 -11.60 -8.11
N LYS A 106 -19.01 -12.70 -7.97
CA LYS A 106 -20.47 -12.72 -8.10
C LYS A 106 -21.13 -12.70 -6.72
#